data_AF-A0A7X6IAC9-F1
#
_entry.id   AF-A0A7X6IAC9-F1
#
_cell.length_a   1.000
_cell.length_b   1.000
_cell.length_c   1.000
_cell.angle_alpha   90.00
_cell.angle_beta   90.00
_cell.angle_gamma   90.00
#
_symmetry.space_group_name_H-M   'P 1'
#
loop_
_entity.id
_entity.type
_entity.pdbx_description
1 polymer ?
#
loop_
_entity_poly.entity_id
_entity_poly.type
_entity_poly.pdbx_seq_one_letter_code
_entity_poly.pdbx_strand_id
1 'polypeptide(L)'
;MILLWLRAIWGKIWGKVWWRFWGRLWNRVTLKHALLVFVCYWALIVQMSYRVPSRLLFLLIPWIGTAIGLLSLFFFLKHLFSNSHTHSPFYSTLRVIEQGTALMLRVFIYYSLLLYLNAKLDTSPRIDQVAEIETITLGEIQLDIPIPLRWANLKSASNSESVTRLLLRWDEAKKLWGGESVVVQSRRGFLRIPWIVKIERNEEKYSREALALSPTATAAWRKLINFYLDHERWKEASAAAQEYIKIYPADDAYALSVAGALNVSGHYADGIAILNPIVENRPTYEAYQLLGWALSFNGQRPRAAEVLEASIPLRPEDWEAYYHLGYVYNDMGKVPEAIVNFEKVLERRPHFPEVKKQLADLRHLAELQRKIAAKRAAASSPSEQPAAAP
;
A
#
# COMPACT_ATOMS: atom_id res chain seq x y z
N MET A 1 35.45 -25.65 59.23
CA MET A 1 34.18 -25.21 59.83
C MET A 1 33.91 -23.71 59.67
N ILE A 2 34.86 -22.83 60.01
CA ILE A 2 34.73 -21.35 59.90
C ILE A 2 34.51 -20.86 58.45
N LEU A 3 35.20 -21.45 57.46
CA LEU A 3 35.08 -21.09 56.04
C LEU A 3 33.71 -21.44 55.42
N LEU A 4 33.07 -22.52 55.88
CA LEU A 4 31.73 -22.91 55.42
C LEU A 4 30.64 -22.01 56.02
N TRP A 5 30.86 -21.53 57.25
CA TRP A 5 29.98 -20.58 57.93
C TRP A 5 30.06 -19.18 57.30
N LEU A 6 31.27 -18.72 56.94
CA LEU A 6 31.48 -17.48 56.19
C LEU A 6 30.83 -17.52 54.80
N ARG A 7 30.93 -18.64 54.06
CA ARG A 7 30.34 -18.81 52.72
C ARG A 7 28.80 -18.80 52.74
N ALA A 8 28.18 -19.34 53.81
CA ALA A 8 26.72 -19.33 53.99
C ALA A 8 26.17 -17.94 54.33
N ILE A 9 26.89 -17.16 55.13
CA ILE A 9 26.54 -15.76 55.47
C ILE A 9 26.75 -14.84 54.25
N TRP A 10 27.83 -15.08 53.49
CA TRP A 10 28.13 -14.37 52.25
C TRP A 10 27.04 -14.57 51.18
N GLY A 11 26.59 -15.81 50.94
CA GLY A 11 25.54 -16.10 49.96
C GLY A 11 24.14 -15.53 50.30
N LYS A 12 23.75 -15.51 51.59
CA LYS A 12 22.42 -15.05 52.02
C LYS A 12 22.29 -13.53 52.12
N ILE A 13 23.32 -12.84 52.62
CA ILE A 13 23.28 -11.40 52.87
C ILE A 13 23.71 -10.64 51.61
N TRP A 14 24.83 -11.03 50.99
CA TRP A 14 25.28 -10.38 49.77
C TRP A 14 24.47 -10.82 48.56
N GLY A 15 23.97 -12.05 48.43
CA GLY A 15 23.12 -12.43 47.29
C GLY A 15 21.86 -11.57 47.16
N LYS A 16 21.11 -11.34 48.26
CA LYS A 16 19.91 -10.49 48.26
C LYS A 16 20.22 -8.99 48.17
N VAL A 17 21.30 -8.51 48.78
CA VAL A 17 21.72 -7.09 48.69
C VAL A 17 22.28 -6.79 47.30
N TRP A 18 23.08 -7.68 46.74
CA TRP A 18 23.63 -7.61 45.38
C TRP A 18 22.51 -7.64 44.34
N TRP A 19 21.53 -8.55 44.44
CA TRP A 19 20.37 -8.56 43.53
C TRP A 19 19.43 -7.35 43.73
N ARG A 20 19.22 -6.85 44.96
CA ARG A 20 18.40 -5.64 45.20
C ARG A 20 19.12 -4.34 44.81
N PHE A 21 20.45 -4.32 44.84
CA PHE A 21 21.29 -3.19 44.44
C PHE A 21 21.42 -3.19 42.92
N TRP A 22 21.94 -4.28 42.33
CA TRP A 22 22.03 -4.47 40.87
C TRP A 22 20.67 -4.49 40.19
N GLY A 23 19.63 -5.11 40.74
CA GLY A 23 18.30 -5.16 40.12
C GLY A 23 17.60 -3.80 40.07
N ARG A 24 17.79 -2.93 41.08
CA ARG A 24 17.28 -1.53 41.04
C ARG A 24 18.12 -0.63 40.13
N LEU A 25 19.44 -0.86 40.09
CA LEU A 25 20.37 -0.27 39.11
C LEU A 25 19.94 -0.61 37.68
N TRP A 26 19.71 -1.90 37.43
CA TRP A 26 19.39 -2.47 36.13
C TRP A 26 18.03 -1.97 35.65
N ASN A 27 17.00 -1.97 36.51
CA ASN A 27 15.64 -1.58 36.11
C ASN A 27 15.44 -0.09 35.75
N ARG A 28 16.27 0.83 36.28
CA ARG A 28 16.18 2.27 35.91
C ARG A 28 17.08 2.64 34.73
N VAL A 29 18.17 1.90 34.54
CA VAL A 29 19.09 2.06 33.42
C VAL A 29 18.51 1.41 32.16
N THR A 30 17.86 0.24 32.24
CA THR A 30 17.30 -0.43 31.06
C THR A 30 16.26 0.39 30.32
N LEU A 31 15.28 1.01 31.00
CA LEU A 31 14.14 1.58 30.28
C LEU A 31 14.54 2.76 29.37
N LYS A 32 15.36 3.69 29.85
CA LYS A 32 15.79 4.85 29.05
C LYS A 32 16.74 4.46 27.92
N HIS A 33 17.64 3.51 28.17
CA HIS A 33 18.57 3.03 27.14
C HIS A 33 17.83 2.17 26.11
N ALA A 34 16.93 1.29 26.55
CA ALA A 34 16.08 0.48 25.69
C ALA A 34 15.19 1.37 24.81
N LEU A 35 14.60 2.43 25.37
CA LEU A 35 13.82 3.40 24.58
C LEU A 35 14.70 4.10 23.55
N LEU A 36 15.91 4.55 23.92
CA LEU A 36 16.83 5.20 23.00
C LEU A 36 17.26 4.26 21.87
N VAL A 37 17.66 3.03 22.22
CA VAL A 37 18.03 1.98 21.25
C VAL A 37 16.85 1.67 20.34
N PHE A 38 15.63 1.56 20.89
CA PHE A 38 14.42 1.33 20.11
C PHE A 38 14.14 2.47 19.13
N VAL A 39 14.22 3.73 19.57
CA VAL A 39 13.99 4.90 18.70
C VAL A 39 15.08 5.02 17.63
N CYS A 40 16.34 4.72 17.97
CA CYS A 40 17.43 4.68 16.98
C CYS A 40 17.26 3.54 15.97
N TYR A 41 16.80 2.38 16.43
CA TYR A 41 16.50 1.25 15.56
C TYR A 41 15.32 1.56 14.63
N TRP A 42 14.25 2.17 15.15
CA TRP A 42 13.15 2.68 14.34
C TRP A 42 13.62 3.70 13.31
N ALA A 43 14.44 4.67 13.73
CA ALA A 43 15.02 5.68 12.85
C ALA A 43 15.85 5.04 11.72
N LEU A 44 16.65 4.02 12.04
CA LEU A 44 17.37 3.24 11.03
C LEU A 44 16.41 2.56 10.04
N ILE A 45 15.36 1.89 10.51
CA ILE A 45 14.35 1.25 9.63
C ILE A 45 13.70 2.27 8.70
N VAL A 46 13.29 3.42 9.24
CA VAL A 46 12.67 4.52 8.49
C VAL A 46 13.61 4.98 7.39
N GLN A 47 14.88 5.25 7.70
CA GLN A 47 15.86 5.68 6.73
C GLN A 47 16.18 4.62 5.65
N MET A 48 16.19 3.33 6.01
CA MET A 48 16.33 2.24 5.04
C MET A 48 15.08 2.06 4.16
N SER A 49 13.91 2.39 4.70
CA SER A 49 12.62 2.26 4.01
C SER A 49 12.38 3.43 3.05
N TYR A 50 12.67 4.66 3.48
CA TYR A 50 12.49 5.89 2.72
C TYR A 50 13.83 6.34 2.13
N ARG A 51 14.16 5.71 1.00
CA ARG A 51 15.43 5.89 0.31
C ARG A 51 15.42 7.19 -0.48
N VAL A 52 15.98 8.24 0.10
CA VAL A 52 16.25 9.49 -0.63
C VAL A 52 17.49 9.26 -1.50
N PRO A 53 17.46 9.61 -2.79
CA PRO A 53 18.62 9.56 -3.68
C PRO A 53 19.64 10.64 -3.27
N SER A 54 20.35 10.43 -2.17
CA SER A 54 21.42 11.30 -1.70
C SER A 54 22.45 10.50 -0.90
N ARG A 55 23.71 10.97 -0.91
CA ARG A 55 24.83 10.33 -0.18
C ARG A 55 24.81 10.60 1.34
N LEU A 56 23.99 11.57 1.79
CA LEU A 56 24.11 12.19 3.11
C LEU A 56 23.64 11.27 4.25
N LEU A 57 22.55 10.53 4.04
CA LEU A 57 22.04 9.52 4.97
C LEU A 57 23.10 8.49 5.38
N PHE A 58 23.94 8.11 4.42
CA PHE A 58 24.82 6.95 4.51
C PHE A 58 26.20 7.29 5.05
N LEU A 59 26.60 8.56 4.99
CA LEU A 59 27.74 9.05 5.78
C LEU A 59 27.45 8.93 7.27
N LEU A 60 26.20 9.09 7.71
CA LEU A 60 25.85 9.18 9.14
C LEU A 60 25.79 7.82 9.86
N ILE A 61 25.51 6.70 9.16
CA ILE A 61 25.27 5.38 9.78
C ILE A 61 26.43 4.90 10.66
N PRO A 62 27.70 4.90 10.20
CA PRO A 62 28.82 4.50 11.04
C PRO A 62 28.99 5.41 12.27
N TRP A 63 28.79 6.72 12.09
CA TRP A 63 28.90 7.69 13.17
C TRP A 63 27.80 7.56 14.22
N ILE A 64 26.62 7.05 13.86
CA ILE A 64 25.54 6.81 14.82
C ILE A 64 25.85 5.58 15.65
N GLY A 65 26.37 4.52 15.04
CA GLY A 65 26.85 3.34 15.78
C GLY A 65 27.92 3.71 16.80
N THR A 66 28.90 4.53 16.40
CA THR A 66 29.93 5.03 17.32
C THR A 66 29.35 5.95 18.39
N ALA A 67 28.40 6.84 18.05
CA ALA A 67 27.73 7.71 19.01
C ALA A 67 26.93 6.93 20.08
N ILE A 68 26.20 5.87 19.68
CA ILE A 68 25.48 4.99 20.62
C ILE A 68 26.47 4.27 21.55
N GLY A 69 27.57 3.75 21.00
CA GLY A 69 28.61 3.07 21.76
C GLY A 69 29.29 3.98 22.79
N LEU A 70 29.70 5.18 22.36
CA LEU A 70 30.30 6.19 23.23
C LEU A 70 29.34 6.64 24.34
N LEU A 71 28.07 6.88 24.02
CA LEU A 71 27.07 7.30 24.99
C LEU A 71 26.79 6.19 26.02
N SER A 72 26.73 4.94 25.57
CA SER A 72 26.56 3.77 26.46
C SER A 72 27.76 3.57 27.39
N LEU A 73 28.99 3.68 26.85
CA LEU A 73 30.22 3.64 27.63
C LEU A 73 30.29 4.78 28.66
N PHE A 74 29.88 5.98 28.27
CA PHE A 74 29.81 7.13 29.16
C PHE A 74 28.82 6.90 30.32
N PHE A 75 27.60 6.42 30.04
CA PHE A 75 26.63 6.14 31.11
C PHE A 75 27.14 5.07 32.08
N PHE A 76 27.83 4.06 31.57
CA PHE A 76 28.49 3.04 32.39
C PHE A 76 29.58 3.64 33.29
N LEU A 77 30.50 4.44 32.74
CA LEU A 77 31.57 5.08 33.50
C LEU A 77 31.03 6.07 34.54
N LYS A 78 30.09 6.93 34.17
CA LYS A 78 29.43 7.88 35.09
C LYS A 78 28.80 7.16 36.28
N HIS A 79 28.26 5.98 36.04
CA HIS A 79 27.64 5.18 37.09
C HIS A 79 28.67 4.51 38.00
N LEU A 80 29.75 3.93 37.46
CA LEU A 80 30.84 3.35 38.24
C LEU A 80 31.52 4.38 39.16
N PHE A 81 31.70 5.61 38.69
CA PHE A 81 32.41 6.65 39.41
C PHE A 81 31.48 7.63 40.15
N SER A 82 30.16 7.38 40.22
CA SER A 82 29.19 8.33 40.79
C SER A 82 29.36 8.60 42.29
N ASN A 83 30.11 7.76 43.01
CA ASN A 83 30.41 7.92 44.44
C ASN A 83 31.69 8.73 44.72
N SER A 84 32.45 9.12 43.68
CA SER A 84 33.64 9.96 43.84
C SER A 84 33.26 11.45 43.69
N HIS A 85 33.51 12.25 44.73
CA HIS A 85 33.22 13.69 44.71
C HIS A 85 34.11 14.43 43.68
N THR A 86 33.45 14.85 42.60
CA THR A 86 33.43 16.18 41.97
C THR A 86 34.73 16.99 41.80
N HIS A 87 34.92 17.46 40.54
CA HIS A 87 35.86 18.48 40.05
C HIS A 87 37.22 18.01 39.50
N SER A 88 37.23 16.92 38.73
CA SER A 88 38.33 16.63 37.80
C SER A 88 38.01 17.16 36.38
N PRO A 89 38.99 17.73 35.63
CA PRO A 89 38.83 18.09 34.20
C PRO A 89 38.40 16.92 33.30
N PHE A 90 38.49 15.69 33.82
CA PHE A 90 37.93 14.50 33.20
C PHE A 90 36.39 14.56 33.06
N TYR A 91 35.68 15.05 34.07
CA TYR A 91 34.21 15.12 34.06
C TYR A 91 33.67 16.20 33.10
N SER A 92 34.38 17.32 32.93
CA SER A 92 33.98 18.35 31.97
C SER A 92 34.14 17.87 30.53
N THR A 93 35.25 17.19 30.23
CA THR A 93 35.51 16.61 28.91
C THR A 93 34.46 15.55 28.53
N LEU A 94 34.13 14.65 29.45
CA LEU A 94 33.11 13.63 29.22
C LEU A 94 31.71 14.24 29.00
N ARG A 95 31.38 15.34 29.68
CA ARG A 95 30.09 16.03 29.50
C ARG A 95 29.94 16.64 28.11
N VAL A 96 31.02 17.15 27.53
CA VAL A 96 31.02 17.67 26.15
C VAL A 96 30.77 16.53 25.16
N ILE A 97 31.41 15.38 25.36
CA ILE A 97 31.20 14.17 24.53
C ILE A 97 29.75 13.67 24.65
N GLU A 98 29.17 13.64 25.85
CA GLU A 98 27.76 13.29 26.09
C GLU A 98 26.82 14.21 25.29
N GLN A 99 27.05 15.53 25.37
CA GLN A 99 26.20 16.50 24.67
C GLN A 99 26.34 16.39 23.15
N GLY A 100 27.55 16.22 22.63
CA GLY A 100 27.80 16.05 21.20
C GLY A 100 27.16 14.78 20.63
N THR A 101 27.34 13.65 21.31
CA THR A 101 26.73 12.37 20.91
C THR A 101 25.21 12.41 21.01
N ALA A 102 24.65 12.99 22.08
CA ALA A 102 23.20 13.16 22.21
C ALA A 102 22.61 14.09 21.13
N LEU A 103 23.29 15.18 20.77
CA LEU A 103 22.87 16.06 19.68
C LEU A 103 22.86 15.31 18.35
N MET A 104 23.90 14.53 18.07
CA MET A 104 23.99 13.75 16.85
C MET A 104 22.83 12.74 16.72
N LEU A 105 22.51 12.02 17.81
CA LEU A 105 21.37 11.10 17.84
C LEU A 105 20.03 11.83 17.63
N ARG A 106 19.85 13.00 18.23
CA ARG A 106 18.64 13.81 18.01
C ARG A 106 18.49 14.23 16.56
N VAL A 107 19.56 14.72 15.92
CA VAL A 107 19.55 15.08 14.49
C VAL A 107 19.16 13.86 13.64
N PHE A 108 19.72 12.70 13.92
CA PHE A 108 19.38 11.46 13.23
C PHE A 108 17.90 11.07 13.40
N ILE A 109 17.38 11.11 14.62
CA ILE A 109 15.99 10.77 14.93
C ILE A 109 15.03 11.76 14.26
N TYR A 110 15.31 13.06 14.37
CA TYR A 110 14.46 14.10 13.76
C TYR A 110 14.49 14.05 12.24
N TYR A 111 15.64 13.79 11.64
CA TYR A 111 15.72 13.59 10.19
C TYR A 111 14.91 12.36 9.76
N SER A 112 14.98 11.27 10.51
CA SER A 112 14.15 10.07 10.26
C SER A 112 12.67 10.40 10.36
N LEU A 113 12.25 11.13 11.40
CA LEU A 113 10.87 11.56 11.55
C LEU A 113 10.43 12.44 10.36
N LEU A 114 11.29 13.34 9.89
CA LEU A 114 11.04 14.16 8.71
C LEU A 114 10.85 13.31 7.45
N LEU A 115 11.69 12.30 7.22
CA LEU A 115 11.53 11.37 6.10
C LEU A 115 10.26 10.53 6.21
N TYR A 116 9.95 10.04 7.41
CA TYR A 116 8.72 9.32 7.70
C TYR A 116 7.48 10.17 7.36
N LEU A 117 7.44 11.42 7.84
CA LEU A 117 6.34 12.34 7.55
C LEU A 117 6.29 12.71 6.06
N ASN A 118 7.45 12.97 5.44
CA ASN A 118 7.56 13.28 4.01
C ASN A 118 6.94 12.18 3.15
N ALA A 119 7.13 10.91 3.49
CA ALA A 119 6.61 9.78 2.73
C ALA A 119 5.20 9.35 3.15
N LYS A 120 4.88 9.39 4.46
CA LYS A 120 3.57 8.95 4.97
C LYS A 120 2.44 9.88 4.55
N LEU A 121 2.73 11.17 4.41
CA LEU A 121 1.77 12.19 3.93
C LEU A 121 1.82 12.39 2.41
N ASP A 122 2.61 11.58 1.70
CA ASP A 122 2.81 11.74 0.26
C ASP A 122 1.67 11.11 -0.55
N THR A 123 0.86 11.98 -1.17
CA THR A 123 -0.19 11.61 -2.12
C THR A 123 0.23 11.83 -3.57
N SER A 124 1.49 12.18 -3.84
CA SER A 124 1.97 12.40 -5.21
C SER A 124 1.94 11.10 -6.02
N PRO A 125 1.67 11.20 -7.34
CA PRO A 125 1.69 10.04 -8.22
C PRO A 125 3.07 9.40 -8.26
N ARG A 126 3.10 8.10 -8.55
CA ARG A 126 4.35 7.38 -8.79
C ARG A 126 4.93 7.81 -10.13
N ILE A 127 6.24 7.95 -10.17
CA ILE A 127 6.99 8.31 -11.37
C ILE A 127 7.95 7.16 -11.65
N ASP A 128 7.73 6.52 -12.80
CA ASP A 128 8.53 5.41 -13.27
C ASP A 128 9.69 5.92 -14.10
N GLN A 129 10.91 5.49 -13.74
CA GLN A 129 12.13 5.85 -14.45
C GLN A 129 12.84 4.57 -14.87
N VAL A 130 13.05 4.42 -16.18
CA VAL A 130 13.84 3.32 -16.72
C VAL A 130 15.32 3.60 -16.46
N ALA A 131 15.99 2.62 -15.87
CA ALA A 131 17.41 2.65 -15.61
C ALA A 131 18.04 1.29 -15.93
N GLU A 132 19.37 1.27 -15.95
CA GLU A 132 20.16 0.05 -16.04
C GLU A 132 21.03 -0.09 -14.79
N ILE A 133 21.08 -1.29 -14.22
CA ILE A 133 21.99 -1.58 -13.12
C ILE A 133 23.37 -1.80 -13.72
N GLU A 134 24.31 -0.89 -13.51
CA GLU A 134 25.68 -1.05 -14.01
C GLU A 134 26.44 -2.10 -13.20
N THR A 135 26.39 -1.97 -11.88
CA THR A 135 27.05 -2.90 -10.95
C THR A 135 26.24 -3.05 -9.68
N ILE A 136 26.24 -4.26 -9.12
CA ILE A 136 25.81 -4.49 -7.74
C ILE A 136 27.05 -4.77 -6.89
N THR A 137 27.40 -3.86 -5.99
CA THR A 137 28.53 -4.05 -5.07
C THR A 137 28.01 -4.57 -3.72
N LEU A 138 28.67 -5.59 -3.17
CA LEU A 138 28.56 -5.85 -1.74
C LEU A 138 29.15 -4.64 -1.01
N GLY A 139 28.49 -4.17 0.04
CA GLY A 139 29.03 -3.16 0.92
C GLY A 139 30.21 -3.71 1.73
N GLU A 140 31.34 -3.96 1.09
CA GLU A 140 32.62 -3.95 1.77
C GLU A 140 32.91 -2.49 2.12
N ILE A 141 32.44 -2.05 3.28
CA ILE A 141 33.19 -1.01 3.96
C ILE A 141 34.57 -1.65 4.20
N GLN A 142 35.64 -0.91 3.92
CA GLN A 142 37.09 -1.25 4.02
C GLN A 142 37.57 -1.90 5.35
N LEU A 143 36.64 -2.28 6.22
CA LEU A 143 36.80 -2.87 7.53
C LEU A 143 36.72 -4.41 7.52
N ASP A 144 36.70 -5.10 6.36
CA ASP A 144 36.58 -6.57 6.24
C ASP A 144 35.38 -7.20 6.98
N ILE A 145 34.38 -6.39 7.33
CA ILE A 145 33.13 -6.87 7.95
C ILE A 145 32.06 -6.90 6.84
N PRO A 146 31.52 -8.08 6.48
CA PRO A 146 30.46 -8.17 5.50
C PRO A 146 29.17 -7.57 6.08
N ILE A 147 28.91 -6.31 5.74
CA ILE A 147 27.60 -5.72 5.99
C ILE A 147 26.70 -6.20 4.87
N PRO A 148 25.55 -6.83 5.16
CA PRO A 148 24.74 -7.48 4.15
C PRO A 148 23.86 -6.49 3.35
N LEU A 149 24.37 -5.27 3.14
CA LEU A 149 23.73 -4.23 2.34
C LEU A 149 24.32 -4.29 0.93
N ARG A 150 23.45 -4.44 -0.07
CA ARG A 150 23.84 -4.43 -1.48
C ARG A 150 23.53 -3.10 -2.12
N TRP A 151 24.46 -2.59 -2.90
CA TRP A 151 24.36 -1.30 -3.57
C TRP A 151 24.25 -1.49 -5.07
N ALA A 152 23.25 -0.88 -5.68
CA ALA A 152 23.14 -0.79 -7.14
C ALA A 152 23.60 0.59 -7.60
N ASN A 153 24.51 0.63 -8.56
CA ASN A 153 24.79 1.83 -9.33
C ASN A 153 23.85 1.82 -10.54
N LEU A 154 23.00 2.85 -10.62
CA LEU A 154 21.97 2.96 -11.62
C LEU A 154 22.35 4.04 -12.62
N LYS A 155 22.32 3.68 -13.91
CA LYS A 155 22.47 4.62 -15.01
C LYS A 155 21.09 4.91 -15.58
N SER A 156 20.68 6.18 -15.52
CA SER A 156 19.38 6.58 -16.08
C SER A 156 19.41 6.47 -17.60
N ALA A 157 18.31 5.98 -18.19
CA ALA A 157 18.16 5.96 -19.64
C ALA A 157 18.11 7.38 -20.25
N SER A 158 17.62 8.37 -19.48
CA SER A 158 17.49 9.76 -19.95
C SER A 158 18.74 10.62 -19.72
N ASN A 159 19.57 10.26 -18.73
CA ASN A 159 20.81 10.98 -18.43
C ASN A 159 21.92 9.98 -18.11
N SER A 160 22.67 9.64 -19.16
CA SER A 160 23.72 8.62 -19.10
C SER A 160 24.96 9.03 -18.29
N GLU A 161 25.12 10.32 -17.97
CA GLU A 161 26.28 10.82 -17.22
C GLU A 161 26.10 10.73 -15.71
N SER A 162 24.85 10.73 -15.21
CA SER A 162 24.57 10.69 -13.78
C SER A 162 24.34 9.26 -13.28
N VAL A 163 25.34 8.69 -12.60
CA VAL A 163 25.18 7.43 -11.86
C VAL A 163 24.51 7.69 -10.52
N THR A 164 23.33 7.12 -10.32
CA THR A 164 22.60 7.18 -9.05
C THR A 164 22.87 5.93 -8.24
N ARG A 165 23.49 6.07 -7.06
CA ARG A 165 23.72 4.94 -6.15
C ARG A 165 22.48 4.70 -5.30
N LEU A 166 21.91 3.49 -5.41
CA LEU A 166 20.73 3.06 -4.66
C LEU A 166 21.07 1.90 -3.74
N LEU A 167 20.60 2.00 -2.49
CA LEU A 167 20.59 0.87 -1.58
C LEU A 167 19.44 -0.09 -1.92
N LEU A 168 19.78 -1.35 -2.19
CA LEU A 168 18.78 -2.39 -2.43
C LEU A 168 18.29 -2.95 -1.09
N ARG A 169 16.98 -3.15 -0.98
CA ARG A 169 16.40 -3.94 0.10
C ARG A 169 16.78 -5.41 -0.10
N TRP A 170 16.69 -6.18 0.96
CA TRP A 170 17.05 -7.61 0.95
C TRP A 170 16.27 -8.43 -0.09
N ASP A 171 15.00 -8.09 -0.32
CA ASP A 171 14.13 -8.74 -1.31
C ASP A 171 14.47 -8.32 -2.75
N GLU A 172 14.79 -7.05 -2.98
CA GLU A 172 15.25 -6.53 -4.28
C GLU A 172 16.62 -7.09 -4.64
N ALA A 173 17.54 -7.09 -3.68
CA ALA A 173 18.91 -7.56 -3.79
C ALA A 173 19.03 -9.05 -4.17
N LYS A 174 18.00 -9.86 -3.88
CA LYS A 174 17.93 -11.28 -4.26
C LYS A 174 17.43 -11.50 -5.68
N LYS A 175 16.74 -10.51 -6.27
CA LYS A 175 16.06 -10.65 -7.56
C LYS A 175 16.78 -9.95 -8.70
N LEU A 176 17.58 -8.94 -8.39
CA LEU A 176 18.24 -8.07 -9.37
C LEU A 176 19.72 -8.41 -9.53
N TRP A 177 20.26 -8.23 -10.73
CA TRP A 177 21.69 -8.39 -11.04
C TRP A 177 22.23 -7.26 -11.94
N GLY A 178 23.55 -7.18 -12.09
CA GLY A 178 24.20 -6.18 -12.95
C GLY A 178 23.97 -6.43 -14.44
N GLY A 179 23.82 -5.37 -15.22
CA GLY A 179 23.47 -5.36 -16.65
C GLY A 179 21.96 -5.48 -16.91
N GLU A 180 21.12 -5.50 -15.87
CA GLU A 180 19.68 -5.65 -16.02
C GLU A 180 18.98 -4.29 -16.20
N SER A 181 18.00 -4.23 -17.11
CA SER A 181 17.10 -3.08 -17.24
C SER A 181 16.03 -3.14 -16.15
N VAL A 182 15.87 -2.03 -15.44
CA VAL A 182 15.00 -1.91 -14.28
C VAL A 182 14.12 -0.68 -14.39
N VAL A 183 13.00 -0.72 -13.68
CA VAL A 183 12.15 0.44 -13.45
C VAL A 183 12.28 0.84 -11.99
N VAL A 184 12.66 2.10 -11.79
CA VAL A 184 12.76 2.72 -10.48
C VAL A 184 11.53 3.57 -10.27
N GLN A 185 10.69 3.15 -9.31
CA GLN A 185 9.52 3.92 -8.93
C GLN A 185 9.88 4.92 -7.86
N SER A 186 9.68 6.20 -8.18
CA SER A 186 9.95 7.31 -7.27
C SER A 186 8.68 8.11 -7.01
N ARG A 187 8.66 8.83 -5.89
CA ARG A 187 7.66 9.85 -5.60
C ARG A 187 8.33 11.15 -5.22
N ARG A 188 7.58 12.25 -5.35
CA ARG A 188 8.10 13.59 -5.07
C ARG A 188 8.29 13.87 -3.58
N GLY A 189 7.53 13.19 -2.72
CA GLY A 189 7.48 13.47 -1.28
C GLY A 189 6.61 14.68 -0.94
N PHE A 190 5.93 14.63 0.20
CA PHE A 190 5.10 15.72 0.73
C PHE A 190 5.89 17.03 0.91
N LEU A 191 7.13 16.94 1.37
CA LEU A 191 8.07 18.06 1.56
C LEU A 191 8.93 18.33 0.31
N ARG A 192 8.55 17.78 -0.86
CA ARG A 192 9.33 17.84 -2.11
C ARG A 192 10.72 17.20 -2.03
N ILE A 193 10.90 16.26 -1.10
CA ILE A 193 12.10 15.44 -1.00
C ILE A 193 11.78 14.11 -1.72
N PRO A 194 12.36 13.85 -2.90
CA PRO A 194 12.05 12.65 -3.65
C PRO A 194 12.54 11.42 -2.90
N TRP A 195 11.79 10.32 -3.02
CA TRP A 195 12.16 9.05 -2.41
C TRP A 195 11.77 7.88 -3.31
N ILE A 196 12.55 6.80 -3.22
CA ILE A 196 12.39 5.61 -4.04
C ILE A 196 11.48 4.62 -3.31
N VAL A 197 10.36 4.31 -3.95
CA VAL A 197 9.34 3.39 -3.45
C VAL A 197 9.81 1.95 -3.62
N LYS A 198 10.09 1.58 -4.86
CA LYS A 198 10.57 0.26 -5.26
C LYS A 198 11.46 0.34 -6.49
N ILE A 199 12.30 -0.67 -6.65
CA ILE A 199 13.03 -0.96 -7.89
C ILE A 199 12.70 -2.39 -8.29
N GLU A 200 12.37 -2.60 -9.55
CA GLU A 200 12.08 -3.94 -10.07
C GLU A 200 12.57 -4.09 -11.50
N ARG A 201 12.63 -5.34 -11.96
CA ARG A 201 12.97 -5.68 -13.33
C ARG A 201 12.01 -4.97 -14.30
N ASN A 202 12.53 -4.47 -15.41
CA ASN A 202 11.72 -3.91 -16.49
C ASN A 202 11.00 -5.03 -17.26
N GLU A 203 9.97 -5.60 -16.64
CA GLU A 203 9.21 -6.72 -17.20
C GLU A 203 8.53 -6.34 -18.52
N GLU A 204 8.24 -5.07 -18.79
CA GLU A 204 7.79 -4.64 -20.11
C GLU A 204 8.82 -4.97 -21.19
N LYS A 205 10.08 -4.54 -21.02
CA LYS A 205 11.15 -4.79 -22.00
C LYS A 205 11.30 -6.28 -22.26
N TYR A 206 11.46 -7.06 -21.19
CA TYR A 206 11.72 -8.50 -21.30
C TYR A 206 10.52 -9.29 -21.81
N SER A 207 9.30 -8.93 -21.41
CA SER A 207 8.10 -9.59 -21.92
C SER A 207 7.90 -9.29 -23.39
N ARG A 208 8.17 -8.06 -23.85
CA ARG A 208 8.11 -7.71 -25.27
C ARG A 208 9.15 -8.46 -26.10
N GLU A 209 10.39 -8.57 -25.62
CA GLU A 209 11.44 -9.37 -26.27
C GLU A 209 11.04 -10.86 -26.36
N ALA A 210 10.48 -11.41 -25.27
CA ALA A 210 9.99 -12.79 -25.26
C ALA A 210 8.82 -13.00 -26.25
N LEU A 211 7.90 -12.03 -26.34
CA LEU A 211 6.77 -12.08 -27.27
C LEU A 211 7.20 -11.88 -28.73
N ALA A 212 8.28 -11.16 -28.99
CA ALA A 212 8.86 -11.06 -30.33
C ALA A 212 9.41 -12.40 -30.81
N LEU A 213 9.96 -13.22 -29.90
CA LEU A 213 10.45 -14.57 -30.20
C LEU A 213 9.32 -15.61 -30.25
N SER A 214 8.33 -15.47 -29.36
CA SER A 214 7.19 -16.37 -29.26
C SER A 214 5.92 -15.58 -28.92
N PRO A 215 5.15 -15.15 -29.93
CA PRO A 215 3.90 -14.39 -29.72
C PRO A 215 2.83 -15.16 -28.93
N THR A 216 2.96 -16.48 -28.86
CA THR A 216 2.06 -17.39 -28.12
C THR A 216 2.62 -17.77 -26.75
N ALA A 217 3.58 -17.03 -26.20
CA ALA A 217 4.05 -17.22 -24.83
C ALA A 217 3.10 -16.59 -23.79
N THR A 218 2.22 -17.41 -23.20
CA THR A 218 1.18 -16.96 -22.25
C THR A 218 1.79 -16.25 -21.03
N ALA A 219 2.90 -16.80 -20.50
CA ALA A 219 3.58 -16.23 -19.34
C ALA A 219 4.12 -14.82 -19.61
N ALA A 220 4.61 -14.55 -20.83
CA ALA A 220 5.12 -13.24 -21.21
C ALA A 220 3.98 -12.21 -21.34
N TRP A 221 2.86 -12.60 -21.94
CA TRP A 221 1.67 -11.75 -21.98
C TRP A 221 1.16 -11.39 -20.58
N ARG A 222 1.01 -12.38 -19.69
CA ARG A 222 0.52 -12.13 -18.33
C ARG A 222 1.46 -11.23 -17.54
N LYS A 223 2.78 -11.41 -17.69
CA LYS A 223 3.78 -10.52 -17.08
C LYS A 223 3.68 -9.10 -17.61
N LEU A 224 3.52 -8.92 -18.92
CA LEU A 224 3.37 -7.61 -19.55
C LEU A 224 2.11 -6.89 -19.06
N ILE A 225 0.96 -7.57 -19.04
CA ILE A 225 -0.31 -6.99 -18.60
C ILE A 225 -0.26 -6.65 -17.11
N ASN A 226 0.22 -7.56 -16.26
CA ASN A 226 0.35 -7.29 -14.83
C ASN A 226 1.33 -6.15 -14.56
N PHE A 227 2.42 -6.05 -15.32
CA PHE A 227 3.34 -4.92 -15.23
C PHE A 227 2.61 -3.60 -15.53
N TYR A 228 1.78 -3.55 -16.58
CA TYR A 228 0.97 -2.36 -16.87
C TYR A 228 -0.04 -2.04 -15.77
N LEU A 229 -0.72 -3.02 -15.20
CA LEU A 229 -1.63 -2.80 -14.07
C LEU A 229 -0.89 -2.26 -12.84
N ASP A 230 0.27 -2.85 -12.48
CA ASP A 230 1.07 -2.45 -11.32
C ASP A 230 1.66 -1.04 -11.44
N HIS A 231 1.85 -0.58 -12.68
CA HIS A 231 2.36 0.75 -13.04
C HIS A 231 1.24 1.73 -13.40
N GLU A 232 -0.03 1.36 -13.16
CA GLU A 232 -1.19 2.23 -13.40
C GLU A 232 -1.33 2.68 -14.87
N ARG A 233 -0.82 1.87 -15.80
CA ARG A 233 -0.87 2.07 -17.26
C ARG A 233 -2.08 1.36 -17.85
N TRP A 234 -3.25 1.84 -17.46
CA TRP A 234 -4.54 1.16 -17.65
C TRP A 234 -4.91 0.93 -19.12
N LYS A 235 -4.59 1.92 -19.98
CA LYS A 235 -4.86 1.83 -21.42
C LYS A 235 -4.00 0.75 -22.07
N GLU A 236 -2.72 0.72 -21.76
CA GLU A 236 -1.80 -0.32 -22.25
C GLU A 236 -2.16 -1.70 -21.70
N ALA A 237 -2.57 -1.79 -20.44
CA ALA A 237 -3.07 -3.03 -19.85
C ALA A 237 -4.31 -3.55 -20.60
N SER A 238 -5.29 -2.68 -20.89
CA SER A 238 -6.49 -3.06 -21.64
C SER A 238 -6.18 -3.46 -23.08
N ALA A 239 -5.35 -2.69 -23.78
CA ALA A 239 -4.94 -3.04 -25.15
C ALA A 239 -4.21 -4.38 -25.20
N ALA A 240 -3.27 -4.63 -24.28
CA ALA A 240 -2.56 -5.90 -24.20
C ALA A 240 -3.49 -7.06 -23.83
N ALA A 241 -4.47 -6.85 -22.96
CA ALA A 241 -5.46 -7.86 -22.60
C ALA A 241 -6.42 -8.18 -23.76
N GLN A 242 -6.78 -7.20 -24.59
CA GLN A 242 -7.58 -7.43 -25.80
C GLN A 242 -6.82 -8.30 -26.81
N GLU A 243 -5.52 -8.04 -27.02
CA GLU A 243 -4.68 -8.92 -27.85
C GLU A 243 -4.52 -10.32 -27.23
N TYR A 244 -4.38 -10.39 -25.91
CA TYR A 244 -4.30 -11.65 -25.19
C TYR A 244 -5.51 -12.56 -25.43
N ILE A 245 -6.72 -12.03 -25.32
CA ILE A 245 -7.96 -12.82 -25.52
C ILE A 245 -8.05 -13.35 -26.95
N LYS A 246 -7.59 -12.59 -27.96
CA LYS A 246 -7.57 -13.06 -29.35
C LYS A 246 -6.67 -14.28 -29.52
N ILE A 247 -5.56 -14.34 -28.80
CA ILE A 247 -4.59 -15.44 -28.86
C ILE A 247 -5.04 -16.62 -27.98
N TYR A 248 -5.63 -16.34 -26.81
CA TYR A 248 -6.08 -17.34 -25.84
C TYR A 248 -7.57 -17.20 -25.52
N PRO A 249 -8.47 -17.45 -26.49
CA PRO A 249 -9.92 -17.32 -26.29
C PRO A 249 -10.49 -18.35 -25.31
N ALA A 250 -9.67 -19.29 -24.81
CA ALA A 250 -10.06 -20.26 -23.80
C ALA A 250 -9.71 -19.84 -22.36
N ASP A 251 -8.90 -18.80 -22.19
CA ASP A 251 -8.41 -18.36 -20.89
C ASP A 251 -9.07 -17.05 -20.44
N ASP A 252 -10.40 -17.03 -20.50
CA ASP A 252 -11.20 -15.87 -20.10
C ASP A 252 -11.03 -15.55 -18.62
N ALA A 253 -10.72 -16.54 -17.77
CA ALA A 253 -10.53 -16.33 -16.33
C ALA A 253 -9.45 -15.28 -16.03
N TYR A 254 -8.32 -15.32 -16.75
CA TYR A 254 -7.29 -14.30 -16.59
C TYR A 254 -7.76 -12.94 -17.11
N ALA A 255 -8.42 -12.90 -18.28
CA ALA A 255 -8.94 -11.66 -18.83
C ALA A 255 -10.01 -10.99 -17.94
N LEU A 256 -10.90 -11.78 -17.33
CA LEU A 256 -11.88 -11.32 -16.34
C LEU A 256 -11.19 -10.74 -15.11
N SER A 257 -10.07 -11.33 -14.66
CA SER A 257 -9.29 -10.77 -13.55
C SER A 257 -8.69 -9.40 -13.88
N VAL A 258 -8.21 -9.21 -15.12
CA VAL A 258 -7.69 -7.92 -15.61
C VAL A 258 -8.81 -6.89 -15.71
N ALA A 259 -9.96 -7.27 -16.28
CA ALA A 259 -11.12 -6.39 -16.36
C ALA A 259 -11.66 -6.00 -14.97
N GLY A 260 -11.69 -6.95 -14.03
CA GLY A 260 -12.04 -6.69 -12.63
C GLY A 260 -11.10 -5.69 -11.97
N ALA A 261 -9.78 -5.82 -12.19
CA ALA A 261 -8.80 -4.86 -11.69
C ALA A 261 -9.02 -3.45 -12.28
N LEU A 262 -9.32 -3.35 -13.58
CA LEU A 262 -9.64 -2.08 -14.23
C LEU A 262 -10.92 -1.46 -13.66
N ASN A 263 -11.97 -2.26 -13.43
CA ASN A 263 -13.23 -1.79 -12.82
C ASN A 263 -13.00 -1.25 -11.40
N VAL A 264 -12.24 -1.97 -10.57
CA VAL A 264 -11.91 -1.52 -9.20
C VAL A 264 -11.11 -0.22 -9.20
N SER A 265 -10.22 -0.05 -10.18
CA SER A 265 -9.48 1.20 -10.39
C SER A 265 -10.30 2.33 -11.02
N GLY A 266 -11.58 2.11 -11.33
CA GLY A 266 -12.47 3.10 -11.96
C GLY A 266 -12.29 3.25 -13.48
N HIS A 267 -11.48 2.40 -14.11
CA HIS A 267 -11.22 2.38 -15.55
C HIS A 267 -12.27 1.54 -16.29
N TYR A 268 -13.54 1.93 -16.13
CA TYR A 268 -14.68 1.14 -16.62
C TYR A 268 -14.70 1.00 -18.15
N ALA A 269 -14.39 2.05 -18.90
CA ALA A 269 -14.32 1.98 -20.36
C ALA A 269 -13.27 0.98 -20.85
N ASP A 270 -12.10 0.97 -20.20
CA ASP A 270 -11.01 0.05 -20.51
C ASP A 270 -11.37 -1.41 -20.15
N GLY A 271 -12.11 -1.62 -19.05
CA GLY A 271 -12.65 -2.92 -18.66
C GLY A 271 -13.75 -3.43 -19.60
N ILE A 272 -14.67 -2.56 -20.03
CA ILE A 272 -15.74 -2.89 -21.00
C ILE A 272 -15.15 -3.40 -22.32
N ALA A 273 -14.04 -2.82 -22.78
CA ALA A 273 -13.39 -3.24 -24.02
C ALA A 273 -12.87 -4.70 -23.95
N ILE A 274 -12.51 -5.19 -22.77
CA ILE A 274 -12.11 -6.58 -22.51
C ILE A 274 -13.34 -7.47 -22.34
N LEU A 275 -14.37 -6.99 -21.63
CA LEU A 275 -15.52 -7.79 -21.21
C LEU A 275 -16.54 -8.05 -22.32
N ASN A 276 -16.78 -7.09 -23.22
CA ASN A 276 -17.72 -7.25 -24.35
C ASN A 276 -17.44 -8.51 -25.18
N PRO A 277 -16.22 -8.71 -25.73
CA PRO A 277 -15.95 -9.90 -26.55
C PRO A 277 -16.06 -11.20 -25.75
N ILE A 278 -15.78 -11.19 -24.44
CA ILE A 278 -15.94 -12.38 -23.60
C ILE A 278 -17.42 -12.73 -23.47
N VAL A 279 -18.28 -11.76 -23.15
CA VAL A 279 -19.73 -11.99 -23.01
C VAL A 279 -20.38 -12.40 -24.32
N GLU A 280 -19.96 -11.83 -25.46
CA GLU A 280 -20.48 -12.17 -26.79
C GLU A 280 -20.15 -13.61 -27.21
N ASN A 281 -18.95 -14.10 -26.86
CA ASN A 281 -18.49 -15.42 -27.30
C ASN A 281 -18.78 -16.52 -26.27
N ARG A 282 -18.61 -16.22 -24.98
CA ARG A 282 -18.65 -17.18 -23.87
C ARG A 282 -19.30 -16.53 -22.64
N PRO A 283 -20.63 -16.37 -22.65
CA PRO A 283 -21.34 -15.75 -21.55
C PRO A 283 -21.20 -16.57 -20.26
N THR A 284 -20.55 -16.00 -19.26
CA THR A 284 -20.48 -16.55 -17.90
C THR A 284 -21.13 -15.58 -16.92
N TYR A 285 -21.55 -16.10 -15.76
CA TYR A 285 -22.16 -15.28 -14.72
C TYR A 285 -21.22 -14.15 -14.30
N GLU A 286 -19.94 -14.48 -14.07
CA GLU A 286 -18.90 -13.53 -13.69
C GLU A 286 -18.67 -12.45 -14.74
N ALA A 287 -18.65 -12.82 -16.03
CA ALA A 287 -18.48 -11.87 -17.12
C ALA A 287 -19.65 -10.88 -17.21
N TYR A 288 -20.88 -11.37 -17.06
CA TYR A 288 -22.06 -10.49 -17.02
C TYR A 288 -22.06 -9.56 -15.81
N GLN A 289 -21.72 -10.06 -14.62
CA GLN A 289 -21.65 -9.23 -13.41
C GLN A 289 -20.61 -8.11 -13.56
N LEU A 290 -19.40 -8.45 -14.03
CA LEU A 290 -18.33 -7.47 -14.25
C LEU A 290 -18.68 -6.46 -15.35
N LEU A 291 -19.28 -6.92 -16.46
CA LEU A 291 -19.66 -6.04 -17.57
C LEU A 291 -20.80 -5.12 -17.16
N GLY A 292 -21.82 -5.65 -16.48
CA GLY A 292 -22.95 -4.89 -15.97
C GLY A 292 -22.52 -3.79 -15.00
N TRP A 293 -21.64 -4.13 -14.05
CA TRP A 293 -21.07 -3.16 -13.13
C TRP A 293 -20.27 -2.08 -13.88
N ALA A 294 -19.38 -2.47 -14.80
CA ALA A 294 -18.60 -1.53 -15.58
C ALA A 294 -19.47 -0.58 -16.42
N LEU A 295 -20.50 -1.12 -17.11
CA LEU A 295 -21.43 -0.33 -17.91
C LEU A 295 -22.21 0.67 -17.06
N SER A 296 -22.64 0.27 -15.86
CA SER A 296 -23.36 1.14 -14.93
C SER A 296 -22.53 2.38 -14.58
N PHE A 297 -21.30 2.17 -14.09
CA PHE A 297 -20.41 3.27 -13.69
C PHE A 297 -19.83 4.04 -14.89
N ASN A 298 -19.81 3.46 -16.08
CA ASN A 298 -19.51 4.16 -17.33
C ASN A 298 -20.72 4.94 -17.88
N GLY A 299 -21.86 4.97 -17.16
CA GLY A 299 -23.06 5.74 -17.52
C GLY A 299 -24.01 5.05 -18.49
N GLN A 300 -23.68 3.85 -18.99
CA GLN A 300 -24.50 3.06 -19.92
C GLN A 300 -25.53 2.20 -19.16
N ARG A 301 -26.29 2.83 -18.27
CA ARG A 301 -27.20 2.15 -17.32
C ARG A 301 -28.26 1.24 -17.97
N PRO A 302 -28.92 1.62 -19.09
CA PRO A 302 -29.89 0.73 -19.75
C PRO A 302 -29.25 -0.59 -20.19
N ARG A 303 -28.09 -0.51 -20.84
CA ARG A 303 -27.32 -1.69 -21.26
C ARG A 303 -26.79 -2.49 -20.06
N ALA A 304 -26.40 -1.82 -18.98
CA ALA A 304 -26.02 -2.49 -17.74
C ALA A 304 -27.16 -3.35 -17.18
N ALA A 305 -28.39 -2.84 -17.18
CA ALA A 305 -29.55 -3.60 -16.74
C ALA A 305 -29.78 -4.84 -17.63
N GLU A 306 -29.78 -4.68 -18.95
CA GLU A 306 -29.93 -5.81 -19.90
C GLU A 306 -28.88 -6.92 -19.66
N VAL A 307 -27.62 -6.52 -19.51
CA VAL A 307 -26.49 -7.44 -19.27
C VAL A 307 -26.64 -8.15 -17.91
N LEU A 308 -27.05 -7.45 -16.86
CA LEU A 308 -27.23 -8.06 -15.54
C LEU A 308 -28.48 -8.95 -15.49
N GLU A 309 -29.56 -8.61 -16.20
CA GLU A 309 -30.75 -9.46 -16.32
C GLU A 309 -30.41 -10.79 -17.00
N ALA A 310 -29.59 -10.76 -18.05
CA ALA A 310 -29.09 -11.95 -18.72
C ALA A 310 -28.23 -12.85 -17.82
N SER A 311 -27.69 -12.32 -16.71
CA SER A 311 -26.93 -13.11 -15.73
C SER A 311 -27.80 -13.94 -14.79
N ILE A 312 -29.04 -13.51 -14.52
CA ILE A 312 -29.92 -14.15 -13.53
C ILE A 312 -30.16 -15.64 -13.85
N PRO A 313 -30.48 -16.05 -15.09
CA PRO A 313 -30.70 -17.45 -15.41
C PRO A 313 -29.48 -18.35 -15.16
N LEU A 314 -28.27 -17.79 -15.18
CA LEU A 314 -27.04 -18.56 -14.95
C LEU A 314 -26.86 -18.92 -13.46
N ARG A 315 -27.29 -18.04 -12.55
CA ARG A 315 -27.29 -18.27 -11.10
C ARG A 315 -28.50 -17.59 -10.43
N PRO A 316 -29.69 -18.20 -10.48
CA PRO A 316 -30.92 -17.59 -9.97
C PRO A 316 -30.96 -17.44 -8.44
N GLU A 317 -30.14 -18.22 -7.73
CA GLU A 317 -30.03 -18.15 -6.26
C GLU A 317 -28.96 -17.15 -5.79
N ASP A 318 -28.20 -16.55 -6.71
CA ASP A 318 -27.18 -15.59 -6.35
C ASP A 318 -27.79 -14.20 -6.11
N TRP A 319 -27.51 -13.65 -4.94
CA TRP A 319 -28.04 -12.35 -4.52
C TRP A 319 -27.33 -11.19 -5.21
N GLU A 320 -26.09 -11.36 -5.66
CA GLU A 320 -25.27 -10.28 -6.24
C GLU A 320 -25.89 -9.71 -7.51
N ALA A 321 -26.46 -10.56 -8.37
CA ALA A 321 -27.13 -10.13 -9.60
C ALA A 321 -28.34 -9.22 -9.31
N TYR A 322 -29.18 -9.60 -8.34
CA TYR A 322 -30.31 -8.76 -7.92
C TYR A 322 -29.85 -7.48 -7.24
N TYR A 323 -28.74 -7.53 -6.50
CA TYR A 323 -28.17 -6.35 -5.86
C TYR A 323 -27.69 -5.33 -6.90
N HIS A 324 -26.91 -5.76 -7.88
CA HIS A 324 -26.43 -4.89 -8.96
C HIS A 324 -27.58 -4.35 -9.82
N LEU A 325 -28.59 -5.18 -10.13
CA LEU A 325 -29.79 -4.70 -10.83
C LEU A 325 -30.58 -3.68 -10.02
N GLY A 326 -30.78 -3.92 -8.73
CA GLY A 326 -31.44 -2.97 -7.83
C GLY A 326 -30.73 -1.62 -7.82
N TYR A 327 -29.39 -1.65 -7.77
CA TYR A 327 -28.56 -0.46 -7.85
C TYR A 327 -28.73 0.26 -9.20
N VAL A 328 -28.58 -0.45 -10.32
CA VAL A 328 -28.73 0.12 -11.67
C VAL A 328 -30.13 0.71 -11.89
N TYR A 329 -31.18 0.02 -11.45
CA TYR A 329 -32.55 0.49 -11.58
C TYR A 329 -32.81 1.75 -10.74
N ASN A 330 -32.29 1.80 -9.52
CA ASN A 330 -32.36 3.00 -8.70
C ASN A 330 -31.67 4.18 -9.38
N ASP A 331 -30.47 3.94 -9.93
CA ASP A 331 -29.67 4.92 -10.67
C ASP A 331 -30.37 5.44 -11.95
N MET A 332 -31.24 4.63 -12.54
CA MET A 332 -32.11 5.00 -13.67
C MET A 332 -33.41 5.72 -13.24
N GLY A 333 -33.67 5.85 -11.94
CA GLY A 333 -34.92 6.38 -11.40
C GLY A 333 -36.11 5.41 -11.49
N LYS A 334 -35.86 4.14 -11.86
CA LYS A 334 -36.84 3.05 -11.91
C LYS A 334 -37.04 2.45 -10.52
N VAL A 335 -37.63 3.26 -9.65
CA VAL A 335 -37.79 2.98 -8.21
C VAL A 335 -38.58 1.69 -7.95
N PRO A 336 -39.71 1.40 -8.63
CA PRO A 336 -40.43 0.15 -8.42
C PRO A 336 -39.57 -1.10 -8.73
N GLU A 337 -38.85 -1.08 -9.85
CA GLU A 337 -37.97 -2.18 -10.26
C GLU A 337 -36.78 -2.35 -9.31
N ALA A 338 -36.24 -1.24 -8.79
CA ALA A 338 -35.19 -1.27 -7.78
C ALA A 338 -35.65 -1.94 -6.47
N ILE A 339 -36.86 -1.57 -5.99
CA ILE A 339 -37.47 -2.16 -4.79
C ILE A 339 -37.62 -3.67 -4.95
N VAL A 340 -38.20 -4.14 -6.07
CA VAL A 340 -38.39 -5.58 -6.33
C VAL A 340 -37.05 -6.34 -6.28
N ASN A 341 -36.00 -5.78 -6.89
CA ASN A 341 -34.70 -6.44 -6.90
C ASN A 341 -34.04 -6.44 -5.52
N PHE A 342 -34.13 -5.35 -4.75
CA PHE A 342 -33.63 -5.32 -3.37
C PHE A 342 -34.41 -6.23 -2.42
N GLU A 343 -35.72 -6.41 -2.62
CA GLU A 343 -36.52 -7.40 -1.89
C GLU A 343 -36.01 -8.83 -2.17
N LYS A 344 -35.75 -9.16 -3.45
CA LYS A 344 -35.12 -10.44 -3.80
C LYS A 344 -33.78 -10.63 -3.13
N VAL A 345 -32.96 -9.59 -2.99
CA VAL A 345 -31.70 -9.69 -2.23
C VAL A 345 -31.96 -10.06 -0.77
N LEU A 346 -32.94 -9.43 -0.11
CA LEU A 346 -33.26 -9.73 1.29
C LEU A 346 -33.94 -11.10 1.50
N GLU A 347 -34.63 -11.64 0.49
CA GLU A 347 -35.10 -13.04 0.52
C GLU A 347 -33.94 -14.04 0.62
N ARG A 348 -32.83 -13.81 -0.13
CA ARG A 348 -31.62 -14.67 -0.07
C ARG A 348 -30.71 -14.30 1.10
N ARG A 349 -30.63 -13.01 1.45
CA ARG A 349 -29.76 -12.44 2.50
C ARG A 349 -30.58 -11.56 3.45
N PRO A 350 -31.31 -12.15 4.42
CA PRO A 350 -32.15 -11.38 5.36
C PRO A 350 -31.39 -10.42 6.27
N HIS A 351 -30.08 -10.59 6.42
CA HIS A 351 -29.20 -9.80 7.28
C HIS A 351 -28.24 -8.93 6.45
N PHE A 352 -28.78 -8.14 5.52
CA PHE A 352 -28.00 -7.20 4.72
C PHE A 352 -28.39 -5.73 5.04
N PRO A 353 -27.67 -5.06 5.97
CA PRO A 353 -28.05 -3.73 6.47
C PRO A 353 -28.09 -2.65 5.39
N GLU A 354 -27.16 -2.68 4.45
CA GLU A 354 -27.10 -1.72 3.34
C GLU A 354 -28.36 -1.78 2.48
N VAL A 355 -28.75 -2.98 2.05
CA VAL A 355 -29.97 -3.18 1.25
C VAL A 355 -31.23 -2.81 2.03
N LYS A 356 -31.30 -3.11 3.33
CA LYS A 356 -32.41 -2.68 4.18
C LYS A 356 -32.56 -1.17 4.21
N LYS A 357 -31.44 -0.44 4.31
CA LYS A 357 -31.44 1.02 4.27
C LYS A 357 -31.89 1.54 2.90
N GLN A 358 -31.30 1.04 1.83
CA GLN A 358 -31.67 1.43 0.46
C GLN A 358 -33.16 1.19 0.18
N LEU A 359 -33.69 0.03 0.61
CA LEU A 359 -35.10 -0.30 0.45
C LEU A 359 -36.02 0.63 1.24
N ALA A 360 -35.64 1.02 2.46
CA ALA A 360 -36.41 1.97 3.26
C ALA A 360 -36.43 3.36 2.60
N ASP A 361 -35.28 3.84 2.14
CA ASP A 361 -35.14 5.11 1.45
C ASP A 361 -35.98 5.15 0.16
N LEU A 362 -35.93 4.06 -0.63
CA LEU A 362 -36.71 3.93 -1.87
C LEU A 362 -38.22 3.87 -1.63
N ARG A 363 -38.67 3.13 -0.61
CA ARG A 363 -40.09 3.07 -0.25
C ARG A 363 -40.63 4.42 0.20
N HIS A 364 -39.84 5.17 0.98
CA HIS A 364 -40.20 6.53 1.37
C HIS A 364 -40.31 7.46 0.15
N LEU A 365 -39.36 7.36 -0.78
CA LEU A 365 -39.37 8.13 -2.02
C LEU A 365 -40.57 7.79 -2.92
N ALA A 366 -40.90 6.50 -3.07
CA ALA A 366 -42.08 6.05 -3.83
C ALA A 366 -43.39 6.59 -3.25
N GLU A 367 -43.54 6.57 -1.92
CA GLU A 367 -44.72 7.13 -1.23
C GLU A 367 -44.83 8.65 -1.41
N LEU A 368 -43.69 9.37 -1.35
CA LEU A 368 -43.66 10.80 -1.60
C LEU A 368 -44.07 11.12 -3.04
N GLN A 369 -43.53 10.38 -4.02
CA GLN A 369 -43.91 10.53 -5.43
C GLN A 369 -45.40 10.28 -5.64
N ARG A 370 -45.97 9.27 -5.00
CA ARG A 370 -47.40 8.96 -5.04
C ARG A 370 -48.24 10.12 -4.47
N LYS A 371 -47.86 10.67 -3.31
CA LYS A 371 -48.55 11.82 -2.70
C LYS A 371 -48.50 13.07 -3.57
N ILE A 372 -47.34 13.35 -4.19
CA ILE A 372 -47.18 14.49 -5.11
C ILE A 372 -48.05 14.29 -6.35
N ALA A 373 -48.06 13.10 -6.94
CA ALA A 373 -48.90 12.78 -8.09
C ALA A 373 -50.39 12.94 -7.78
N ALA A 374 -50.85 12.45 -6.62
CA ALA A 374 -52.24 12.62 -6.18
C ALA A 374 -52.64 14.08 -6.00
N LYS A 375 -51.78 14.91 -5.39
CA LYS A 375 -52.01 16.35 -5.26
C LYS A 375 -52.08 17.06 -6.62
N ARG A 376 -51.20 16.70 -7.56
CA ARG A 376 -51.21 17.26 -8.92
C ARG A 376 -52.48 16.88 -9.69
N ALA A 377 -52.89 15.62 -9.62
CA ALA A 377 -54.11 15.14 -10.23
C ALA A 377 -55.36 15.88 -9.71
N ALA A 378 -55.46 16.05 -8.38
CA ALA A 378 -56.54 16.80 -7.75
C ALA A 378 -56.57 18.29 -8.16
N ALA A 379 -55.41 18.90 -8.41
CA ALA A 379 -55.31 20.29 -8.86
C ALA A 379 -55.60 20.46 -10.36
N SER A 380 -55.47 19.41 -11.18
CA SER A 380 -55.74 19.44 -12.63
C SER A 380 -57.16 19.02 -13.00
N SER A 381 -57.96 18.50 -12.06
CA SER A 381 -59.38 18.24 -12.29
C SER A 381 -60.11 19.59 -12.45
N PRO A 382 -60.86 19.83 -13.55
CA PRO A 382 -61.62 21.07 -13.71
C PRO A 382 -62.59 21.18 -12.54
N SER A 383 -62.56 22.31 -11.82
CA SER A 383 -63.64 22.64 -10.89
C SER A 383 -64.95 22.56 -11.66
N GLU A 384 -65.83 21.62 -11.32
CA GLU A 384 -67.22 21.66 -11.78
C GLU A 384 -67.77 23.02 -11.39
N GLN A 385 -67.87 23.92 -12.37
CA GLN A 385 -68.65 25.15 -12.22
C GLN A 385 -70.09 24.70 -11.98
N PRO A 386 -70.74 25.11 -10.87
CA PRO A 386 -72.13 24.77 -10.65
C PRO A 386 -72.92 25.35 -11.82
N ALA A 387 -73.64 24.48 -12.53
CA ALA A 387 -74.53 24.88 -13.61
C ALA A 387 -75.43 26.01 -13.12
N ALA A 388 -75.33 27.19 -13.75
CA ALA A 388 -76.29 28.26 -13.58
C ALA A 388 -77.64 27.72 -14.07
N ALA A 389 -78.54 27.45 -13.12
CA ALA A 389 -79.92 27.11 -13.41
C ALA A 389 -80.66 28.36 -13.95
N PRO A 390 -81.62 28.17 -14.88
CA PRO A 390 -82.12 29.20 -15.79
C PRO A 390 -82.92 30.34 -15.13
#